data_AF-A0A1B8QB56-F1
#
_entry.id   AF-A0A1B8QB56-F1
#
_cell.length_a   1.000
_cell.length_b   1.000
_cell.length_c   1.000
_cell.angle_alpha   90.00
_cell.angle_beta   90.00
_cell.angle_gamma   90.00
#
_symmetry.space_group_name_H-M   'P 1'
#
loop_
_entity.id
_entity.type
_entity.pdbx_description
1 polymer ?
#
loop_
_entity_poly.entity_id
_entity_poly.type
_entity_poly.pdbx_seq_one_letter_code
_entity_poly.pdbx_strand_id
1 'polypeptide(L)'
;MIVIPMAGLSSRFFKAGFELPKYQLMLAGQTVFARALQSFTRYFSSDLFVIIVRDVYDTPTFVREQLEDLGVQNYHICVLPNETDGQAHTVYLGLQQLAKQQPIAPDEPLYIFNIDTFRYDFVKPEQAAQWEGYLEVFRGEGEHWSFIALDDEGSVIRTTEKQRISDLCSDGLYYFKSACRFMALFEYCQANNVTHHGELYIAPMYNLMISAGETVGYVLIEPHEIDFCGTPAEYEHLLTHGLQQNA
;
A
#
# COMPACT_ATOMS: atom_id res chain seq x y z
N MET A 1 4.16 4.79 -11.59
CA MET A 1 3.09 5.41 -10.79
C MET A 1 3.09 4.91 -9.35
N ILE A 2 2.51 5.69 -8.43
CA ILE A 2 2.25 5.32 -7.03
C ILE A 2 0.74 5.30 -6.79
N VAL A 3 0.21 4.19 -6.28
CA VAL A 3 -1.22 3.96 -6.07
C VAL A 3 -1.50 3.80 -4.59
N ILE A 4 -2.47 4.57 -4.10
CA ILE A 4 -2.87 4.61 -2.70
C ILE A 4 -4.32 4.10 -2.57
N PRO A 5 -4.54 2.81 -2.27
CA PRO A 5 -5.87 2.28 -2.03
C PRO A 5 -6.36 2.62 -0.62
N MET A 6 -7.32 3.53 -0.51
CA MET A 6 -7.90 3.98 0.76
C MET A 6 -9.44 3.97 0.76
N ALA A 7 -10.02 2.98 0.06
CA ALA A 7 -11.46 2.73 0.01
C ALA A 7 -12.02 2.01 1.28
N GLY A 8 -11.18 1.78 2.29
CA GLY A 8 -11.57 1.09 3.53
C GLY A 8 -12.43 1.95 4.47
N LEU A 9 -13.13 1.28 5.39
CA LEU A 9 -14.14 1.88 6.26
C LEU A 9 -13.63 2.47 7.58
N SER A 10 -12.33 2.37 7.91
CA SER A 10 -11.79 2.76 9.23
C SER A 10 -12.55 2.14 10.43
N SER A 11 -13.18 0.97 10.25
CA SER A 11 -14.10 0.38 11.25
C SER A 11 -13.49 0.16 12.64
N ARG A 12 -12.18 -0.07 12.73
CA ARG A 12 -11.47 -0.20 14.03
C ARG A 12 -11.44 1.13 14.80
N PHE A 13 -11.28 2.25 14.10
CA PHE A 13 -11.29 3.59 14.68
C PHE A 13 -12.70 3.98 15.14
N PHE A 14 -13.72 3.77 14.30
CA PHE A 14 -15.11 4.03 14.73
C PHE A 14 -15.52 3.20 15.96
N LYS A 15 -15.12 1.92 16.02
CA LYS A 15 -15.35 1.06 17.20
C LYS A 15 -14.62 1.53 18.46
N ALA A 16 -13.48 2.20 18.31
CA ALA A 16 -12.71 2.79 19.40
C ALA A 16 -13.24 4.18 19.84
N GLY A 17 -14.27 4.72 19.16
CA GLY A 17 -14.92 5.97 19.53
C GLY A 17 -14.46 7.20 18.74
N PHE A 18 -13.66 7.03 17.69
CA PHE A 18 -13.31 8.13 16.79
C PHE A 18 -14.50 8.52 15.90
N GLU A 19 -14.71 9.81 15.67
CA GLU A 19 -15.82 10.34 14.86
C GLU A 19 -15.45 10.53 13.38
N LEU A 20 -14.15 10.60 13.08
CA LEU A 20 -13.61 10.76 11.73
C LEU A 20 -12.93 9.49 11.25
N PRO A 21 -12.91 9.23 9.93
CA PRO A 21 -12.10 8.17 9.38
C PRO A 21 -10.62 8.44 9.66
N LYS A 22 -9.84 7.36 9.80
CA LYS A 22 -8.44 7.39 10.23
C LYS A 22 -7.59 8.41 9.48
N TYR A 23 -7.73 8.44 8.16
CA TYR A 23 -6.94 9.29 7.27
C TYR A 23 -7.18 10.79 7.47
N GLN A 24 -8.31 11.20 8.08
CA GLN A 24 -8.61 12.59 8.44
C GLN A 24 -8.15 12.95 9.87
N LEU A 25 -7.71 11.98 10.67
CA LEU A 25 -7.23 12.26 12.04
C LEU A 25 -5.91 13.03 12.02
N MET A 26 -5.71 13.89 13.02
CA MET A 26 -4.52 14.73 13.15
C MET A 26 -3.44 14.05 13.98
N LEU A 27 -2.22 13.98 13.44
CA LEU A 27 -1.05 13.44 14.10
C LEU A 27 0.17 14.36 13.88
N ALA A 28 0.74 14.86 14.97
CA ALA A 28 1.86 15.79 14.97
C ALA A 28 1.63 17.01 14.04
N GLY A 29 0.43 17.60 14.07
CA GLY A 29 0.09 18.81 13.30
C GLY A 29 -0.25 18.59 11.83
N GLN A 30 -0.32 17.35 11.34
CA GLN A 30 -0.77 17.02 9.98
C GLN A 30 -1.76 15.86 10.00
N THR A 31 -2.53 15.66 8.93
CA THR A 31 -3.44 14.51 8.84
C THR A 31 -2.66 13.20 8.69
N VAL A 32 -3.22 12.08 9.12
CA VAL A 32 -2.64 10.75 8.88
C VAL A 32 -2.44 10.50 7.39
N PHE A 33 -3.37 10.97 6.53
CA PHE A 33 -3.19 10.90 5.08
C PHE A 33 -1.95 11.65 4.62
N ALA A 34 -1.78 12.91 5.05
CA ALA A 34 -0.62 13.71 4.66
C ALA A 34 0.69 13.10 5.14
N ARG A 35 0.72 12.56 6.38
CA ARG A 35 1.89 11.85 6.92
C ARG A 35 2.26 10.62 6.10
N ALA A 36 1.28 9.80 5.72
CA ALA A 36 1.54 8.65 4.85
C ALA A 36 2.03 9.07 3.47
N LEU A 37 1.46 10.12 2.88
CA LEU A 37 1.84 10.55 1.53
C LEU A 37 3.22 11.23 1.48
N GLN A 38 3.64 11.88 2.56
CA GLN A 38 5.00 12.44 2.69
C GLN A 38 6.12 11.40 2.54
N SER A 39 5.80 10.11 2.69
CA SER A 39 6.73 9.04 2.33
C SER A 39 7.28 9.21 0.91
N PHE A 40 6.50 9.77 0.00
CA PHE A 40 6.84 9.92 -1.42
C PHE A 40 7.15 11.36 -1.85
N THR A 41 7.53 12.26 -0.93
CA THR A 41 7.79 13.67 -1.28
C THR A 41 8.79 13.85 -2.42
N ARG A 42 9.80 12.97 -2.55
CA ARG A 42 10.77 12.98 -3.67
C ARG A 42 10.13 12.84 -5.05
N TYR A 43 8.92 12.30 -5.11
CA TYR A 43 8.24 11.91 -6.34
C TYR A 43 7.03 12.80 -6.67
N PHE A 44 6.68 13.78 -5.83
CA PHE A 44 5.51 14.66 -6.01
C PHE A 44 5.48 15.42 -7.34
N SER A 45 6.64 15.70 -7.93
CA SER A 45 6.77 16.38 -9.22
C SER A 45 7.07 15.46 -10.40
N SER A 46 7.43 14.20 -10.17
CA SER A 46 7.89 13.27 -11.22
C SER A 46 6.90 12.16 -11.54
N ASP A 47 6.15 11.70 -10.54
CA ASP A 47 5.33 10.51 -10.64
C ASP A 47 3.85 10.84 -10.67
N LEU A 48 3.10 9.99 -11.37
CA LEU A 48 1.65 9.95 -11.25
C LEU A 48 1.25 9.28 -9.93
N PHE A 49 0.43 9.97 -9.14
CA PHE A 49 -0.25 9.44 -7.97
C PHE A 49 -1.69 9.06 -8.31
N VAL A 50 -2.14 7.86 -7.93
CA VAL A 50 -3.53 7.42 -8.11
C VAL A 50 -4.11 7.12 -6.74
N ILE A 51 -5.00 7.99 -6.27
CA ILE A 51 -5.63 7.85 -4.96
C ILE A 51 -7.02 7.26 -5.15
N ILE A 52 -7.26 6.09 -4.57
CA ILE A 52 -8.49 5.33 -4.76
C ILE A 52 -9.31 5.41 -3.47
N VAL A 53 -10.47 6.06 -3.56
CA VAL A 53 -11.30 6.44 -2.42
C VAL A 53 -12.73 5.96 -2.61
N ARG A 54 -13.51 6.01 -1.54
CA ARG A 54 -14.98 6.02 -1.60
C ARG A 54 -15.49 7.41 -1.31
N ASP A 55 -16.65 7.75 -1.87
CA ASP A 55 -17.33 9.01 -1.56
C ASP A 55 -18.10 8.91 -0.24
N VAL A 56 -17.34 8.89 0.86
CA VAL A 56 -17.83 8.90 2.23
C VAL A 56 -17.06 9.96 3.00
N TYR A 57 -17.70 10.65 3.96
CA TYR A 57 -17.04 11.69 4.78
C TYR A 57 -16.32 12.78 3.96
N ASP A 58 -16.87 13.14 2.79
CA ASP A 58 -16.29 14.12 1.86
C ASP A 58 -14.83 13.80 1.44
N THR A 59 -14.48 12.52 1.44
CA THR A 59 -13.11 12.05 1.18
C THR A 59 -12.53 12.53 -0.15
N PRO A 60 -13.27 12.55 -1.28
CA PRO A 60 -12.70 13.04 -2.54
C PRO A 60 -12.27 14.51 -2.49
N THR A 61 -13.03 15.37 -1.79
CA THR A 61 -12.69 16.78 -1.58
C THR A 61 -11.49 16.90 -0.65
N PHE A 62 -11.55 16.25 0.51
CA PHE A 62 -10.46 16.20 1.48
C PHE A 62 -9.13 15.77 0.84
N VAL A 63 -9.14 14.67 0.07
CA VAL A 63 -7.92 14.15 -0.59
C VAL A 63 -7.39 15.16 -1.60
N ARG A 64 -8.25 15.81 -2.39
CA ARG A 64 -7.83 16.84 -3.34
C ARG A 64 -7.10 17.98 -2.64
N GLU A 65 -7.70 18.54 -1.58
CA GLU A 65 -7.12 19.63 -0.80
C GLU A 65 -5.76 19.23 -0.20
N GLN A 66 -5.66 18.03 0.39
CA GLN A 66 -4.40 17.53 0.94
C GLN A 66 -3.32 17.33 -0.13
N LEU A 67 -3.66 16.83 -1.32
CA LEU A 67 -2.71 16.68 -2.43
C LEU A 67 -2.19 18.04 -2.92
N GLU A 68 -3.08 19.03 -3.01
CA GLU A 68 -2.74 20.40 -3.40
C GLU A 68 -1.85 21.08 -2.35
N ASP A 69 -2.19 20.97 -1.08
CA ASP A 69 -1.40 21.50 0.05
C ASP A 69 0.00 20.88 0.13
N LEU A 70 0.12 19.58 -0.19
CA LEU A 70 1.40 18.87 -0.23
C LEU A 70 2.22 19.15 -1.49
N GLY A 71 1.63 19.79 -2.51
CA GLY A 71 2.29 20.11 -3.77
C GLY A 71 2.46 18.92 -4.72
N VAL A 72 1.55 17.93 -4.67
CA VAL A 72 1.54 16.82 -5.63
C VAL A 72 1.08 17.32 -6.99
N GLN A 73 1.95 17.25 -8.00
CA GLN A 73 1.74 17.91 -9.29
C GLN A 73 0.93 17.07 -10.29
N ASN A 74 1.04 15.74 -10.18
CA ASN A 74 0.41 14.82 -11.12
C ASN A 74 -0.35 13.73 -10.36
N TYR A 75 -1.67 13.86 -10.27
CA TYR A 75 -2.49 12.90 -9.56
C TYR A 75 -3.84 12.62 -10.23
N HIS A 76 -4.41 11.47 -9.90
CA HIS A 76 -5.75 11.07 -10.25
C HIS A 76 -6.51 10.56 -9.02
N ILE A 77 -7.75 11.00 -8.83
CA ILE A 77 -8.61 10.53 -7.74
C ILE A 77 -9.69 9.61 -8.34
N CYS A 78 -9.57 8.31 -8.08
CA CYS A 78 -10.56 7.32 -8.47
C CYS A 78 -11.58 7.14 -7.35
N VAL A 79 -12.84 7.51 -7.61
CA VAL A 79 -13.94 7.36 -6.66
C VAL A 79 -14.72 6.08 -6.96
N LEU A 80 -14.66 5.11 -6.05
CA LEU A 80 -15.38 3.85 -6.16
C LEU A 80 -16.79 3.97 -5.57
N PRO A 81 -17.82 3.46 -6.28
CA PRO A 81 -19.20 3.57 -5.83
C PRO A 81 -19.57 2.61 -4.69
N ASN A 82 -18.83 1.50 -4.56
CA ASN A 82 -19.15 0.40 -3.65
C ASN A 82 -17.91 -0.07 -2.88
N GLU A 83 -18.17 -0.91 -1.87
CA GLU A 83 -17.12 -1.68 -1.20
C GLU A 83 -16.47 -2.68 -2.16
N THR A 84 -15.23 -3.03 -1.84
CA THR A 84 -14.41 -3.95 -2.62
C THR A 84 -13.99 -5.12 -1.75
N ASP A 85 -13.77 -6.27 -2.36
CA ASP A 85 -13.34 -7.51 -1.70
C ASP A 85 -11.86 -7.49 -1.25
N GLY A 86 -11.31 -6.34 -0.88
CA GLY A 86 -9.92 -6.19 -0.44
C GLY A 86 -9.10 -5.19 -1.27
N GLN A 87 -7.85 -4.99 -0.84
CA GLN A 87 -6.96 -3.97 -1.39
C GLN A 87 -6.60 -4.24 -2.85
N ALA A 88 -6.38 -5.50 -3.24
CA ALA A 88 -6.07 -5.82 -4.63
C ALA A 88 -7.25 -5.48 -5.56
N HIS A 89 -8.48 -5.72 -5.10
CA HIS A 89 -9.70 -5.35 -5.83
C HIS A 89 -9.86 -3.83 -5.93
N THR A 90 -9.58 -3.09 -4.84
CA THR A 90 -9.54 -1.62 -4.87
C THR A 90 -8.58 -1.11 -5.94
N VAL A 91 -7.33 -1.59 -5.94
CA VAL A 91 -6.30 -1.17 -6.91
C VAL A 91 -6.72 -1.50 -8.34
N TYR A 92 -7.21 -2.71 -8.58
CA TYR A 92 -7.68 -3.11 -9.91
C TYR A 92 -8.78 -2.19 -10.45
N LEU A 93 -9.81 -1.89 -9.65
CA LEU A 93 -10.88 -0.97 -10.08
C LEU A 93 -10.37 0.44 -10.34
N GLY A 94 -9.45 0.95 -9.52
CA GLY A 94 -8.80 2.24 -9.74
C GLY A 94 -8.02 2.29 -11.05
N LEU A 95 -7.22 1.25 -11.33
CA LEU A 95 -6.48 1.15 -12.60
C LEU A 95 -7.42 1.02 -13.81
N GLN A 96 -8.52 0.28 -13.70
CA GLN A 96 -9.55 0.23 -14.76
C GLN A 96 -10.20 1.59 -15.00
N GLN A 97 -10.47 2.37 -13.94
CA GLN A 97 -11.01 3.72 -14.07
C GLN A 97 -9.99 4.67 -14.71
N LEU A 98 -8.72 4.58 -14.32
CA LEU A 98 -7.62 5.34 -14.91
C LEU A 98 -7.46 5.02 -16.40
N ALA A 99 -7.47 3.74 -16.77
CA ALA A 99 -7.30 3.26 -18.15
C ALA A 99 -8.39 3.78 -19.11
N LYS A 100 -9.58 4.10 -18.60
CA LYS A 100 -10.67 4.71 -19.39
C LYS A 100 -10.41 6.19 -19.71
N GLN A 101 -9.56 6.85 -18.94
CA GLN A 101 -9.25 8.27 -19.09
C GLN A 101 -7.92 8.51 -19.77
N GLN A 102 -6.93 7.65 -19.52
CA GLN A 102 -5.64 7.68 -20.19
C GLN A 102 -5.07 6.27 -20.36
N PRO A 103 -4.36 5.97 -21.46
CA PRO A 103 -3.67 4.70 -21.62
C PRO A 103 -2.61 4.48 -20.53
N ILE A 104 -2.59 3.27 -19.96
CA ILE A 104 -1.51 2.82 -19.08
C ILE A 104 -0.47 2.13 -19.98
N ALA A 105 0.79 2.57 -19.93
CA ALA A 105 1.84 1.95 -20.72
C ALA A 105 2.05 0.48 -20.28
N PRO A 106 2.34 -0.45 -21.20
CA PRO A 106 2.54 -1.87 -20.86
C PRO A 106 3.62 -2.12 -19.80
N ASP A 107 4.62 -1.25 -19.75
CA ASP A 107 5.78 -1.28 -18.85
C ASP A 107 5.68 -0.24 -17.71
N GLU A 108 4.52 0.39 -17.51
CA GLU A 108 4.32 1.39 -16.44
C GLU A 108 4.51 0.74 -15.06
N PRO A 109 5.56 1.10 -14.30
CA PRO A 109 5.83 0.49 -13.01
C PRO A 109 4.78 0.88 -11.98
N LEU A 110 4.37 -0.07 -11.15
CA LEU A 110 3.29 0.11 -10.18
C LEU A 110 3.84 -0.07 -8.76
N TYR A 111 3.81 1.02 -7.99
CA TYR A 111 4.00 0.99 -6.54
C TYR A 111 2.63 1.11 -5.89
N ILE A 112 2.30 0.24 -4.95
CA ILE A 112 1.07 0.30 -4.15
C ILE A 112 1.49 0.53 -2.71
N PHE A 113 0.88 1.51 -2.04
CA PHE A 113 1.19 1.80 -0.64
C PHE A 113 -0.07 2.00 0.18
N ASN A 114 -0.19 1.19 1.24
CA ASN A 114 -1.25 1.35 2.23
C ASN A 114 -0.91 2.49 3.18
N ILE A 115 -1.90 3.34 3.49
CA ILE A 115 -1.72 4.45 4.44
C ILE A 115 -1.80 4.02 5.91
N ASP A 116 -1.52 2.75 6.20
CA ASP A 116 -1.36 2.19 7.55
C ASP A 116 0.05 2.42 8.09
N THR A 117 0.94 2.97 7.26
CA THR A 117 2.38 3.09 7.51
C THR A 117 2.86 4.49 7.11
N PHE A 118 3.86 5.01 7.83
CA PHE A 118 4.65 6.18 7.43
C PHE A 118 6.08 5.70 7.12
N ARG A 119 6.50 5.81 5.86
CA ARG A 119 7.80 5.32 5.38
C ARG A 119 8.73 6.52 5.16
N TYR A 120 9.72 6.69 6.03
CA TYR A 120 10.60 7.86 6.01
C TYR A 120 11.69 7.77 4.96
N ASP A 121 11.87 8.82 4.17
CA ASP A 121 12.94 8.85 3.17
C ASP A 121 12.89 7.69 2.17
N PHE A 122 11.69 7.29 1.72
CA PHE A 122 11.56 6.29 0.67
C PHE A 122 12.35 6.67 -0.59
N VAL A 123 13.12 5.71 -1.09
CA VAL A 123 13.79 5.77 -2.39
C VAL A 123 13.46 4.48 -3.11
N LYS A 124 12.95 4.61 -4.34
CA LYS A 124 12.75 3.47 -5.24
C LYS A 124 14.07 2.69 -5.37
N PRO A 125 14.09 1.38 -5.07
CA PRO A 125 15.31 0.58 -5.16
C PRO A 125 15.86 0.56 -6.59
N GLU A 126 17.17 0.73 -6.76
CA GLU A 126 17.81 0.67 -8.08
C GLU A 126 17.64 -0.72 -8.72
N GLN A 127 17.59 -1.76 -7.90
CA GLN A 127 17.42 -3.15 -8.32
C GLN A 127 15.97 -3.50 -8.67
N ALA A 128 14.99 -2.61 -8.42
CA ALA A 128 13.57 -2.91 -8.65
C ALA A 128 13.29 -3.38 -10.09
N ALA A 129 13.99 -2.83 -11.08
CA ALA A 129 13.84 -3.21 -12.49
C ALA A 129 14.31 -4.65 -12.82
N GLN A 130 15.13 -5.26 -11.94
CA GLN A 130 15.62 -6.63 -12.06
C GLN A 130 14.60 -7.67 -11.60
N TRP A 131 13.58 -7.23 -10.84
CA TRP A 131 12.53 -8.10 -10.33
C TRP A 131 11.22 -7.87 -11.08
N GLU A 132 10.42 -8.91 -11.21
CA GLU A 132 9.06 -8.77 -11.75
C GLU A 132 8.13 -8.13 -10.72
N GLY A 133 8.47 -8.22 -9.44
CA GLY A 133 7.89 -7.46 -8.35
C GLY A 133 8.72 -7.58 -7.07
N TYR A 134 8.48 -6.70 -6.09
CA TYR A 134 9.13 -6.79 -4.78
C TYR A 134 8.19 -6.37 -3.66
N LEU A 135 8.49 -6.85 -2.46
CA LEU A 135 7.84 -6.43 -1.21
C LEU A 135 8.85 -5.68 -0.35
N GLU A 136 8.49 -4.49 0.14
CA GLU A 136 9.25 -3.87 1.23
C GLU A 136 8.84 -4.56 2.53
N VAL A 137 9.85 -4.88 3.34
CA VAL A 137 9.68 -5.66 4.57
C VAL A 137 10.53 -5.08 5.69
N PHE A 138 10.11 -5.33 6.93
CA PHE A 138 10.86 -5.04 8.14
C PHE A 138 10.89 -6.28 9.03
N ARG A 139 11.78 -6.31 10.03
CA ARG A 139 11.77 -7.36 11.05
C ARG A 139 10.75 -7.04 12.12
N GLY A 140 9.70 -7.86 12.21
CA GLY A 140 8.55 -7.60 13.08
C GLY A 140 8.09 -8.81 13.91
N GLU A 141 7.36 -8.49 14.97
CA GLU A 141 6.62 -9.47 15.76
C GLU A 141 5.13 -9.48 15.42
N GLY A 142 4.42 -10.51 15.89
CA GLY A 142 2.98 -10.69 15.68
C GLY A 142 2.65 -11.53 14.45
N GLU A 143 1.35 -11.70 14.23
CA GLU A 143 0.80 -12.59 13.18
C GLU A 143 -0.15 -11.85 12.22
N HIS A 144 -0.34 -10.54 12.40
CA HIS A 144 -1.34 -9.76 11.67
C HIS A 144 -0.83 -9.17 10.34
N TRP A 145 0.45 -9.36 10.03
CA TRP A 145 1.11 -8.89 8.82
C TRP A 145 0.94 -9.87 7.65
N SER A 146 1.32 -9.42 6.46
CA SER A 146 1.77 -10.32 5.40
C SER A 146 3.25 -10.66 5.62
N PHE A 147 3.67 -11.86 5.25
CA PHE A 147 5.03 -12.35 5.49
C PHE A 147 5.66 -12.86 4.20
N ILE A 148 7.00 -12.87 4.16
CA ILE A 148 7.78 -13.54 3.11
C ILE A 148 8.64 -14.66 3.71
N ALA A 149 8.81 -15.77 3.00
CA ALA A 149 9.87 -16.74 3.30
C ALA A 149 10.97 -16.65 2.25
N LEU A 150 12.21 -16.81 2.71
CA LEU A 150 13.40 -16.86 1.87
C LEU A 150 13.94 -18.29 1.81
N ASP A 151 14.63 -18.62 0.73
CA ASP A 151 15.52 -19.80 0.69
C ASP A 151 16.92 -19.48 1.26
N ASP A 152 17.80 -20.49 1.24
CA ASP A 152 19.18 -20.38 1.73
C ASP A 152 20.04 -19.40 0.89
N GLU A 153 19.60 -19.05 -0.31
CA GLU A 153 20.27 -18.10 -1.21
C GLU A 153 19.70 -16.67 -1.07
N GLY A 154 18.67 -16.48 -0.24
CA GLY A 154 18.04 -15.19 0.01
C GLY A 154 16.96 -14.81 -1.01
N SER A 155 16.45 -15.74 -1.80
CA SER A 155 15.37 -15.50 -2.77
C SER A 155 14.00 -15.65 -2.12
N VAL A 156 13.03 -14.81 -2.50
CA VAL A 156 11.65 -14.94 -2.00
C VAL A 156 10.99 -16.18 -2.61
N ILE A 157 10.67 -17.17 -1.77
CA ILE A 157 10.06 -18.44 -2.21
C ILE A 157 8.58 -18.55 -1.88
N ARG A 158 8.06 -17.70 -0.99
CA ARG A 158 6.66 -17.72 -0.60
C ARG A 158 6.24 -16.42 0.05
N THR A 159 4.98 -16.03 -0.17
CA THR A 159 4.31 -14.99 0.60
C THR A 159 3.07 -15.55 1.30
N THR A 160 2.71 -15.02 2.46
CA THR A 160 1.48 -15.36 3.18
C THR A 160 0.79 -14.12 3.72
N GLU A 161 -0.52 -14.21 3.90
CA GLU A 161 -1.32 -13.21 4.60
C GLU A 161 -1.71 -13.77 5.97
N LYS A 162 -1.46 -13.02 7.05
CA LYS A 162 -1.88 -13.34 8.43
C LYS A 162 -1.51 -14.75 8.91
N GLN A 163 -0.45 -15.31 8.33
CA GLN A 163 0.11 -16.59 8.70
C GLN A 163 1.63 -16.42 8.78
N ARG A 164 2.15 -16.40 10.00
CA ARG A 164 3.58 -16.18 10.24
C ARG A 164 4.40 -17.35 9.68
N ILE A 165 5.31 -17.03 8.76
CA ILE A 165 6.28 -17.98 8.16
C ILE A 165 7.73 -17.54 8.33
N SER A 166 7.96 -16.32 8.83
CA SER A 166 9.27 -15.73 9.12
C SER A 166 9.11 -14.56 10.10
N ASP A 167 10.19 -13.82 10.33
CA ASP A 167 10.19 -12.50 10.99
C ASP A 167 10.14 -11.32 10.00
N LEU A 168 10.07 -11.58 8.69
CA LEU A 168 10.02 -10.57 7.64
C LEU A 168 8.56 -10.23 7.31
N CYS A 169 8.12 -9.10 7.83
CA CYS A 169 6.76 -8.58 7.72
C CYS A 169 6.69 -7.52 6.62
N SER A 170 5.66 -7.55 5.77
CA SER A 170 5.41 -6.46 4.83
C SER A 170 4.90 -5.22 5.56
N ASP A 171 5.40 -4.06 5.16
CA ASP A 171 4.98 -2.75 5.65
C ASP A 171 3.80 -2.15 4.86
N GLY A 172 3.31 -2.84 3.84
CA GLY A 172 2.25 -2.37 2.96
C GLY A 172 2.73 -1.64 1.71
N LEU A 173 4.03 -1.60 1.42
CA LEU A 173 4.59 -1.20 0.13
C LEU A 173 4.82 -2.42 -0.77
N TYR A 174 4.17 -2.41 -1.93
CA TYR A 174 4.24 -3.47 -2.92
C TYR A 174 4.63 -2.89 -4.27
N TYR A 175 5.56 -3.54 -4.95
CA TYR A 175 5.96 -3.18 -6.30
C TYR A 175 5.63 -4.28 -7.30
N PHE A 176 5.12 -3.88 -8.44
CA PHE A 176 5.01 -4.68 -9.64
C PHE A 176 5.71 -3.94 -10.78
N LYS A 177 6.51 -4.66 -11.54
CA LYS A 177 7.23 -4.11 -12.70
C LYS A 177 6.31 -3.49 -13.74
N SER A 178 5.07 -3.95 -13.80
CA SER A 178 4.05 -3.45 -14.71
C SER A 178 2.67 -3.43 -14.04
N ALA A 179 1.95 -2.32 -14.17
CA ALA A 179 0.54 -2.22 -13.79
C ALA A 179 -0.33 -3.21 -14.57
N CYS A 180 -0.02 -3.48 -15.84
CA CYS A 180 -0.70 -4.49 -16.64
C CYS A 180 -0.46 -5.91 -16.10
N ARG A 181 0.76 -6.21 -15.61
CA ARG A 181 1.05 -7.49 -14.94
C ARG A 181 0.20 -7.66 -13.68
N PHE A 182 0.10 -6.61 -12.86
CA PHE A 182 -0.77 -6.62 -11.67
C PHE A 182 -2.23 -6.90 -12.04
N MET A 183 -2.79 -6.20 -13.03
CA MET A 183 -4.18 -6.41 -13.45
C MET A 183 -4.43 -7.85 -13.92
N ALA A 184 -3.51 -8.43 -14.71
CA ALA A 184 -3.61 -9.81 -15.17
C ALA A 184 -3.53 -10.84 -14.01
N LEU A 185 -2.65 -10.60 -13.03
CA LEU A 185 -2.57 -11.42 -11.81
C LEU A 185 -3.88 -11.35 -11.01
N PHE A 186 -4.45 -10.16 -10.88
CA PHE A 186 -5.72 -9.96 -10.18
C PHE A 186 -6.87 -10.70 -10.87
N GLU A 187 -7.00 -10.55 -12.19
CA GLU A 187 -8.03 -11.25 -12.98
C GLU A 187 -7.91 -12.77 -12.83
N TYR A 188 -6.69 -13.31 -12.82
CA TYR A 188 -6.45 -14.72 -12.54
C TYR A 188 -6.91 -15.12 -11.13
N CYS A 189 -6.54 -14.35 -10.10
CA CYS A 189 -6.97 -14.62 -8.72
C CYS A 189 -8.50 -14.61 -8.59
N GLN A 190 -9.16 -13.63 -9.19
CA GLN A 190 -10.61 -13.50 -9.18
C GLN A 190 -11.29 -14.68 -9.90
N ALA A 191 -10.83 -15.05 -11.09
CA ALA A 191 -11.39 -16.16 -11.87
C ALA A 191 -11.23 -17.53 -11.18
N ASN A 192 -10.17 -17.69 -10.37
CA ASN A 192 -9.85 -18.95 -9.70
C ASN A 192 -10.16 -18.96 -8.19
N ASN A 193 -10.84 -17.93 -7.67
CA ASN A 193 -11.16 -17.76 -6.25
C ASN A 193 -9.93 -17.86 -5.32
N VAL A 194 -8.77 -17.38 -5.77
CA VAL A 194 -7.54 -17.31 -4.97
C VAL A 194 -7.70 -16.16 -3.97
N THR A 195 -8.36 -16.45 -2.85
CA THR A 195 -8.69 -15.50 -1.79
C THR A 195 -8.17 -15.99 -0.44
N HIS A 196 -7.98 -15.07 0.50
CA HIS A 196 -7.69 -15.38 1.89
C HIS A 196 -8.88 -14.90 2.73
N HIS A 197 -9.62 -15.83 3.34
CA HIS A 197 -10.89 -15.55 4.04
C HIS A 197 -11.92 -14.78 3.20
N GLY A 198 -11.96 -15.00 1.89
CA GLY A 198 -12.87 -14.31 0.97
C GLY A 198 -12.40 -12.93 0.52
N GLU A 199 -11.25 -12.45 1.00
CA GLU A 199 -10.64 -11.19 0.59
C GLU A 199 -9.45 -11.41 -0.37
N LEU A 200 -9.27 -10.46 -1.29
CA LEU A 200 -8.20 -10.38 -2.29
C LEU A 200 -7.11 -9.42 -1.78
N TYR A 201 -6.08 -10.02 -1.19
CA TYR A 201 -4.86 -9.34 -0.73
C TYR A 201 -3.80 -9.27 -1.83
N ILE A 202 -2.92 -8.28 -1.73
CA ILE A 202 -1.83 -8.08 -2.70
C ILE A 202 -0.70 -9.10 -2.47
N ALA A 203 -0.25 -9.27 -1.22
CA ALA A 203 0.89 -10.12 -0.92
C ALA A 203 0.76 -11.57 -1.46
N PRO A 204 -0.38 -12.27 -1.34
CA PRO A 204 -0.52 -13.62 -1.90
C PRO A 204 -0.38 -13.70 -3.43
N MET A 205 -0.57 -12.62 -4.18
CA MET A 205 -0.44 -12.60 -5.65
C MET A 205 0.99 -12.89 -6.11
N TYR A 206 2.00 -12.55 -5.29
CA TYR A 206 3.40 -12.86 -5.59
C TYR A 206 3.66 -14.38 -5.66
N ASN A 207 2.88 -15.22 -4.98
CA ASN A 207 3.01 -16.67 -5.12
C ASN A 207 2.73 -17.15 -6.55
N LEU A 208 1.87 -16.46 -7.30
CA LEU A 208 1.63 -16.78 -8.71
C LEU A 208 2.87 -16.50 -9.56
N MET A 209 3.54 -15.38 -9.30
CA MET A 209 4.78 -14.99 -9.97
C MET A 209 5.90 -16.00 -9.67
N ILE A 210 6.08 -16.33 -8.38
CA ILE A 210 7.05 -17.34 -7.92
C ILE A 210 6.77 -18.69 -8.57
N SER A 211 5.50 -19.13 -8.62
CA SER A 211 5.13 -20.41 -9.24
C SER A 211 5.36 -20.45 -10.76
N ALA A 212 5.38 -19.28 -11.41
CA ALA A 212 5.71 -19.13 -12.82
C ALA A 212 7.22 -19.04 -13.09
N GLY A 213 8.06 -19.10 -12.06
CA GLY A 213 9.51 -18.95 -12.16
C GLY A 213 9.98 -17.50 -12.32
N GLU A 214 9.11 -16.53 -12.03
CA GLU A 214 9.46 -15.11 -12.05
C GLU A 214 10.22 -14.72 -10.77
N THR A 215 11.16 -13.79 -10.89
CA THR A 215 11.95 -13.32 -9.76
C THR A 215 11.18 -12.27 -8.96
N VAL A 216 10.90 -12.59 -7.69
CA VAL A 216 10.35 -11.66 -6.70
C VAL A 216 11.44 -11.26 -5.72
N GLY A 217 11.69 -9.96 -5.60
CA GLY A 217 12.65 -9.40 -4.65
C GLY A 217 12.02 -9.01 -3.33
N TYR A 218 12.87 -8.59 -2.39
CA TYR A 218 12.44 -7.88 -1.21
C TYR A 218 13.45 -6.78 -0.87
N VAL A 219 12.97 -5.77 -0.14
CA VAL A 219 13.80 -4.70 0.40
C VAL A 219 13.59 -4.69 1.90
N LEU A 220 14.65 -4.97 2.65
CA LEU A 220 14.60 -4.90 4.11
C LEU A 220 14.88 -3.46 4.55
N ILE A 221 13.98 -2.90 5.36
CA ILE A 221 14.14 -1.60 5.99
C ILE A 221 14.38 -1.75 7.50
N GLU A 222 15.01 -0.74 8.06
CA GLU A 222 15.32 -0.64 9.48
C GLU A 222 14.17 -0.03 10.27
N PRO A 223 14.04 -0.31 11.58
CA PRO A 223 12.93 0.21 12.40
C PRO A 223 12.78 1.74 12.38
N HIS A 224 13.89 2.49 12.32
CA HIS A 224 13.89 3.96 12.29
C HIS A 224 13.34 4.56 10.99
N GLU A 225 13.15 3.73 9.96
CA GLU A 225 12.68 4.14 8.64
C GLU A 225 11.14 4.09 8.52
N ILE A 226 10.45 3.65 9.57
CA ILE A 226 9.03 3.33 9.51
C ILE A 226 8.29 3.57 10.84
N ASP A 227 7.07 4.11 10.75
CA ASP A 227 6.08 4.09 11.83
C ASP A 227 4.76 3.47 11.35
N PHE A 228 4.06 2.77 12.26
CA PHE A 228 2.76 2.17 11.98
C PHE A 228 1.63 3.00 12.57
N CYS A 229 0.54 3.13 11.82
CA CYS A 229 -0.66 3.87 12.18
C CYS A 229 -1.90 3.22 11.52
N GLY A 230 -2.00 1.89 11.58
CA GLY A 230 -3.11 1.10 11.03
C GLY A 230 -4.23 0.81 12.04
N THR A 231 -3.94 0.92 13.33
CA THR A 231 -4.86 0.64 14.44
C THR A 231 -4.99 1.82 15.41
N PRO A 232 -6.08 1.88 16.20
CA PRO A 232 -6.23 2.89 17.25
C PRO A 232 -5.09 2.92 18.25
N ALA A 233 -4.60 1.75 18.68
CA ALA A 233 -3.49 1.65 19.63
C ALA A 233 -2.17 2.20 19.07
N GLU A 234 -1.87 1.95 17.80
CA GLU A 234 -0.71 2.53 17.11
C GLU A 234 -0.83 4.05 16.99
N TYR A 235 -2.00 4.55 16.59
CA TYR A 235 -2.26 5.99 16.51
C TYR A 235 -2.11 6.69 17.88
N GLU A 236 -2.67 6.11 18.95
CA GLU A 236 -2.52 6.62 20.32
C GLU A 236 -1.07 6.54 20.82
N HIS A 237 -0.34 5.50 20.44
CA HIS A 237 1.09 5.37 20.73
C HIS A 237 1.88 6.53 20.11
N LEU A 238 1.68 6.81 18.82
CA LEU A 238 2.33 7.91 18.12
C LEU A 238 1.93 9.29 18.66
N LEU A 239 0.68 9.47 19.10
CA LEU A 239 0.26 10.69 19.79
C LEU A 239 1.02 10.93 21.10
N THR A 240 1.35 9.86 21.82
CA THR A 240 1.99 9.93 23.14
C THR A 240 3.50 10.03 23.05
N HIS A 241 4.12 9.27 22.13
CA HIS A 241 5.58 9.11 22.05
C HIS A 241 6.22 9.89 20.89
N GLY A 242 5.40 10.44 19.99
CA GLY A 242 5.87 11.10 18.78
C GLY A 242 6.19 10.13 17.65
N LEU A 243 6.58 10.72 16.51
CA LEU A 243 7.06 10.01 15.33
C LEU A 243 8.56 9.70 15.48
N GLN A 244 9.02 8.56 14.99
CA GLN A 244 10.43 8.18 15.00
C GLN A 244 11.32 9.16 14.22
N GLN A 245 10.79 9.80 13.18
CA GLN A 245 11.50 10.84 12.43
C GLN A 245 11.95 12.04 13.30
N ASN A 246 11.33 12.24 14.46
CA ASN A 246 11.65 13.33 15.39
C ASN A 246 12.57 12.91 16.55
N ALA A 247 13.03 11.65 16.59
CA ALA A 247 13.90 11.09 17.62
C ALA A 247 15.36 11.05 17.16
#